data_AF-A0ABD6H5Z9-F1
#
_entry.id   AF-A0ABD6H5Z9-F1
#
_cell.length_a   1.000
_cell.length_b   1.000
_cell.length_c   1.000
_cell.angle_alpha   90.00
_cell.angle_beta   90.00
_cell.angle_gamma   90.00
#
_symmetry.space_group_name_H-M   'P 1'
#
loop_
_entity.id
_entity.type
_entity.pdbx_description
1 polymer ?
#
loop_
_entity_poly.entity_id
_entity_poly.type
_entity_poly.pdbx_seq_one_letter_code
_entity_poly.pdbx_strand_id
1 'polypeptide(L)'
;MIDRSPNGYGVIPDFIEDGLPHADAVRAGDAVRRLTSVALDIPEGWNPFPEWADDHGLVAAEVERVRAEVMIKGDRLAGRHVAALVTTCVLLNRGPDWQASKPRETMIADKDGTPRWFCQKTSKDAFGRSYTIETDGYNRRARKPHRGAYHKYQLASSIRGAILDRMEWQQWQAALSILAADLKNDLLAHEILPFEPDLEPWASEEKMQECA
;
A
#
# COMPACT_ATOMS: atom_id res chain seq x y z
N MET A 1 -38.15 13.49 6.77
CA MET A 1 -37.09 13.17 5.79
C MET A 1 -36.97 11.66 5.78
N ILE A 2 -37.36 10.99 4.69
CA ILE A 2 -37.31 9.53 4.60
C ILE A 2 -35.91 9.15 4.15
N ASP A 3 -35.21 8.37 4.97
CA ASP A 3 -33.92 7.79 4.62
C ASP A 3 -34.16 6.71 3.55
N ARG A 4 -33.69 6.95 2.32
CA ARG A 4 -33.86 6.01 1.21
C ARG A 4 -32.58 5.20 1.06
N SER A 5 -32.72 3.88 1.09
CA SER A 5 -31.59 3.00 0.83
C SER A 5 -31.12 3.13 -0.62
N PRO A 6 -29.80 3.09 -0.88
CA PRO A 6 -29.27 3.08 -2.25
C PRO A 6 -29.82 1.89 -3.05
N ASN A 7 -29.95 2.05 -4.37
CA ASN A 7 -30.24 0.94 -5.27
C ASN A 7 -29.02 -0.01 -5.37
N GLY A 8 -29.15 -1.11 -6.11
CA GLY A 8 -28.05 -2.08 -6.26
C GLY A 8 -26.76 -1.51 -6.87
N TYR A 9 -26.78 -0.30 -7.44
CA TYR A 9 -25.63 0.40 -8.00
C TYR A 9 -25.09 1.49 -7.06
N GLY A 10 -25.63 1.63 -5.84
CA GLY A 10 -25.20 2.64 -4.87
C GLY A 10 -25.81 4.04 -5.09
N VAL A 11 -26.78 4.18 -5.98
CA VAL A 11 -27.44 5.47 -6.28
C VAL A 11 -28.69 5.63 -5.42
N ILE A 12 -28.85 6.80 -4.78
CA ILE A 12 -30.06 7.16 -4.04
C ILE A 12 -31.11 7.64 -5.06
N PRO A 13 -32.28 6.98 -5.17
CA PRO A 13 -33.31 7.38 -6.11
C PRO A 13 -33.92 8.73 -5.70
N ASP A 14 -33.95 9.68 -6.63
CA ASP A 14 -34.48 11.02 -6.40
C ASP A 14 -36.03 11.03 -6.30
N PHE A 15 -36.61 12.17 -5.94
CA PHE A 15 -38.05 12.37 -5.86
C PHE A 15 -38.72 12.55 -7.23
N ILE A 16 -37.94 12.83 -8.27
CA ILE A 16 -38.41 13.07 -9.64
C ILE A 16 -37.98 11.89 -10.51
N GLU A 17 -38.91 11.40 -11.33
CA GLU A 17 -38.66 10.30 -12.26
C GLU A 17 -37.91 10.84 -13.50
N ASP A 18 -36.57 10.84 -13.44
CA ASP A 18 -35.68 11.35 -14.51
C ASP A 18 -35.53 10.39 -15.71
N GLY A 19 -36.46 9.44 -15.86
CA GLY A 19 -36.43 8.42 -16.90
C GLY A 19 -35.51 7.23 -16.58
N LEU A 20 -35.29 6.38 -17.59
CA LEU A 20 -34.43 5.20 -17.47
C LEU A 20 -32.95 5.58 -17.61
N PRO A 21 -32.04 4.92 -16.86
CA PRO A 21 -30.61 5.15 -17.04
C PRO A 21 -30.19 4.79 -18.47
N HIS A 22 -29.21 5.53 -18.99
CA HIS A 22 -28.63 5.24 -20.30
C HIS A 22 -28.03 3.81 -20.33
N ALA A 23 -28.20 3.09 -21.44
CA ALA A 23 -27.77 1.70 -21.57
C ALA A 23 -26.28 1.51 -21.26
N ASP A 24 -25.41 2.39 -21.76
CA ASP A 24 -23.97 2.37 -21.49
C ASP A 24 -23.63 2.54 -19.99
N ALA A 25 -24.41 3.34 -19.25
CA ALA A 25 -24.19 3.52 -17.82
C ALA A 25 -24.50 2.23 -17.04
N VAL A 26 -25.56 1.50 -17.46
CA VAL A 26 -25.88 0.18 -16.89
C VAL A 26 -24.76 -0.81 -17.19
N ARG A 27 -24.27 -0.86 -18.43
CA ARG A 27 -23.16 -1.75 -18.83
C ARG A 27 -21.86 -1.47 -18.05
N ALA A 28 -21.51 -0.20 -17.90
CA ALA A 28 -20.38 0.21 -17.07
C ALA A 28 -20.56 -0.20 -15.60
N GLY A 29 -21.75 0.00 -15.04
CA GLY A 29 -22.07 -0.43 -13.68
C GLY A 29 -21.96 -1.93 -13.48
N ASP A 30 -22.40 -2.73 -14.45
CA ASP A 30 -22.28 -4.19 -14.40
C ASP A 30 -20.83 -4.65 -14.57
N ALA A 31 -20.03 -3.99 -15.41
CA ALA A 31 -18.59 -4.25 -15.51
C ALA A 31 -17.87 -4.01 -14.18
N VAL A 32 -18.18 -2.90 -13.48
CA VAL A 32 -17.63 -2.62 -12.14
C VAL A 32 -18.05 -3.69 -11.14
N ARG A 33 -19.31 -4.17 -11.18
CA ARG A 33 -19.75 -5.28 -10.31
C ARG A 33 -19.00 -6.58 -10.59
N ARG A 34 -18.66 -6.87 -11.85
CA ARG A 34 -17.88 -8.07 -12.21
C ARG A 34 -16.48 -8.08 -11.58
N LEU A 35 -15.91 -6.91 -11.27
CA LEU A 35 -14.64 -6.83 -10.53
C LEU A 35 -14.71 -7.53 -9.17
N THR A 36 -15.89 -7.70 -8.56
CA THR A 36 -16.05 -8.43 -7.30
C THR A 36 -15.58 -9.89 -7.36
N SER A 37 -15.52 -10.46 -8.56
CA SER A 37 -15.04 -11.83 -8.82
C SER A 37 -13.54 -11.91 -9.12
N VAL A 38 -12.85 -10.77 -9.23
CA VAL A 38 -11.40 -10.71 -9.43
C VAL A 38 -10.69 -10.95 -8.10
N ALA A 39 -9.56 -11.65 -8.16
CA ALA A 39 -8.62 -11.75 -7.05
C ALA A 39 -7.29 -11.14 -7.50
N LEU A 40 -6.72 -10.28 -6.67
CA LEU A 40 -5.41 -9.71 -6.88
C LEU A 40 -4.38 -10.42 -5.99
N ASP A 41 -3.12 -10.37 -6.39
CA ASP A 41 -2.01 -10.98 -5.65
C ASP A 41 -0.86 -9.98 -5.53
N ILE A 42 -0.03 -10.13 -4.48
CA ILE A 42 1.18 -9.35 -4.27
C ILE A 42 2.38 -10.28 -4.42
N PRO A 43 3.17 -10.15 -5.51
CA PRO A 43 4.27 -11.05 -5.78
C PRO A 43 5.33 -11.01 -4.67
N GLU A 44 6.09 -12.10 -4.53
CA GLU A 44 7.29 -12.11 -3.70
C GLU A 44 8.32 -11.11 -4.26
N GLY A 45 9.01 -10.38 -3.37
CA GLY A 45 9.96 -9.35 -3.77
C GLY A 45 9.32 -8.06 -4.28
N TRP A 46 7.99 -7.88 -4.14
CA TRP A 46 7.31 -6.63 -4.44
C TRP A 46 7.96 -5.46 -3.69
N ASN A 47 8.38 -4.43 -4.44
CA ASN A 47 9.01 -3.23 -3.90
C ASN A 47 8.23 -1.99 -4.33
N PRO A 48 7.38 -1.43 -3.47
CA PRO A 48 6.65 -0.22 -3.79
C PRO A 48 7.51 1.04 -3.76
N PHE A 49 8.76 1.02 -3.28
CA PHE A 49 9.65 2.19 -3.20
C PHE A 49 11.01 1.94 -3.86
N PRO A 50 11.07 1.65 -5.17
CA PRO A 50 12.34 1.43 -5.87
C PRO A 50 13.26 2.65 -5.83
N GLU A 51 12.71 3.86 -5.68
CA GLU A 51 13.46 5.11 -5.65
C GLU A 51 14.04 5.44 -4.26
N TRP A 52 13.64 4.72 -3.21
CA TRP A 52 14.20 4.91 -1.87
C TRP A 52 15.42 4.02 -1.67
N ALA A 53 16.59 4.64 -1.54
CA ALA A 53 17.76 3.93 -1.02
C ALA A 53 17.43 3.27 0.33
N ASP A 54 17.88 2.06 0.58
CA ASP A 54 17.56 1.31 1.81
C ASP A 54 18.80 0.65 2.40
N ASP A 55 19.77 1.48 2.78
CA ASP A 55 21.11 1.05 3.21
C ASP A 55 21.08 0.08 4.40
N HIS A 56 20.07 0.21 5.28
CA HIS A 56 19.90 -0.63 6.46
C HIS A 56 18.80 -1.70 6.30
N GLY A 57 18.18 -1.84 5.11
CA GLY A 57 17.12 -2.82 4.84
C GLY A 57 15.82 -2.57 5.61
N LEU A 58 15.60 -1.34 6.09
CA LEU A 58 14.46 -0.98 6.95
C LEU A 58 13.17 -0.81 6.15
N VAL A 59 13.26 -0.23 4.95
CA VAL A 59 12.12 -0.07 4.05
C VAL A 59 11.67 -1.45 3.57
N ALA A 60 12.59 -2.27 3.07
CA ALA A 60 12.29 -3.62 2.61
C ALA A 60 11.69 -4.49 3.72
N ALA A 61 12.23 -4.43 4.94
CA ALA A 61 11.68 -5.16 6.08
C ALA A 61 10.25 -4.72 6.45
N GLU A 62 9.97 -3.41 6.38
CA GLU A 62 8.63 -2.89 6.66
C GLU A 62 7.64 -3.23 5.54
N VAL A 63 8.06 -3.17 4.27
CA VAL A 63 7.27 -3.61 3.11
C VAL A 63 6.87 -5.07 3.24
N GLU A 64 7.82 -5.97 3.52
CA GLU A 64 7.52 -7.39 3.65
C GLU A 64 6.61 -7.67 4.84
N ARG A 65 6.81 -6.96 5.96
CA ARG A 65 5.90 -7.06 7.12
C ARG A 65 4.46 -6.69 6.76
N VAL A 66 4.27 -5.58 6.04
CA VAL A 66 2.93 -5.12 5.63
C VAL A 66 2.34 -6.05 4.58
N ARG A 67 3.12 -6.49 3.58
CA ARG A 67 2.72 -7.47 2.58
C ARG A 67 2.21 -8.75 3.23
N ALA A 68 2.99 -9.35 4.14
CA ALA A 68 2.60 -10.57 4.84
C ALA A 68 1.28 -10.40 5.60
N GLU A 69 1.06 -9.25 6.25
CA GLU A 69 -0.20 -8.96 6.94
C GLU A 69 -1.39 -8.84 5.97
N VAL A 70 -1.20 -8.17 4.84
CA VAL A 70 -2.23 -8.02 3.81
C VAL A 70 -2.60 -9.38 3.22
N MET A 71 -1.61 -10.22 2.93
CA MET A 71 -1.81 -11.59 2.42
C MET A 71 -2.60 -12.45 3.41
N ILE A 72 -2.32 -12.34 4.71
CA ILE A 72 -3.07 -13.09 5.75
C ILE A 72 -4.52 -12.63 5.83
N LYS A 73 -4.78 -11.32 5.74
CA LYS A 73 -6.15 -10.78 5.85
C LYS A 73 -6.96 -11.01 4.59
N GLY A 74 -6.35 -10.92 3.40
CA GLY A 74 -6.99 -11.14 2.10
C GLY A 74 -8.03 -10.10 1.67
N ASP A 75 -8.63 -9.35 2.61
CA ASP A 75 -9.72 -8.41 2.35
C ASP A 75 -9.38 -7.33 1.31
N ARG A 76 -8.14 -6.83 1.36
CA ARG A 76 -7.63 -5.80 0.43
C ARG A 76 -7.27 -6.34 -0.95
N LEU A 77 -7.22 -7.67 -1.10
CA LEU A 77 -6.93 -8.35 -2.36
C LEU A 77 -8.20 -8.92 -3.01
N ALA A 78 -9.31 -8.93 -2.26
CA ALA A 78 -10.59 -9.38 -2.75
C ALA A 78 -11.19 -8.36 -3.73
N GLY A 79 -11.77 -8.85 -4.82
CA GLY A 79 -12.40 -8.01 -5.84
C GLY A 79 -13.47 -7.07 -5.30
N ARG A 80 -14.14 -7.42 -4.19
CA ARG A 80 -15.08 -6.52 -3.49
C ARG A 80 -14.43 -5.20 -3.06
N HIS A 81 -13.18 -5.24 -2.61
CA HIS A 81 -12.43 -4.06 -2.22
C HIS A 81 -12.07 -3.23 -3.45
N VAL A 82 -11.64 -3.90 -4.52
CA VAL A 82 -11.29 -3.26 -5.80
C VAL A 82 -12.49 -2.54 -6.42
N ALA A 83 -13.67 -3.17 -6.43
CA ALA A 83 -14.91 -2.54 -6.91
C ALA A 83 -15.25 -1.29 -6.08
N ALA A 84 -15.16 -1.38 -4.75
CA ALA A 84 -15.40 -0.25 -3.86
C ALA A 84 -14.38 0.89 -4.06
N LEU A 85 -13.11 0.55 -4.31
CA LEU A 85 -12.04 1.49 -4.61
C LEU A 85 -12.35 2.28 -5.88
N VAL A 86 -12.68 1.59 -6.98
CA VAL A 86 -13.07 2.21 -8.25
C VAL A 86 -14.25 3.16 -8.06
N THR A 87 -15.32 2.70 -7.40
CA THR A 87 -16.50 3.54 -7.14
C THR A 87 -16.14 4.78 -6.33
N THR A 88 -15.32 4.63 -5.29
CA THR A 88 -14.91 5.75 -4.43
C THR A 88 -14.10 6.78 -5.21
N CYS A 89 -13.14 6.33 -6.04
CA CYS A 89 -12.32 7.23 -6.86
C CYS A 89 -13.14 8.01 -7.89
N VAL A 90 -14.13 7.36 -8.52
CA VAL A 90 -15.06 8.03 -9.45
C VAL A 90 -15.90 9.08 -8.72
N LEU A 91 -16.47 8.75 -7.56
CA LEU A 91 -17.29 9.69 -6.77
C LEU A 91 -16.48 10.90 -6.28
N LEU A 92 -15.22 10.69 -5.90
CA LEU A 92 -14.32 11.77 -5.46
C LEU A 92 -13.67 12.50 -6.64
N ASN A 93 -13.89 12.03 -7.87
CA ASN A 93 -13.24 12.53 -9.09
C ASN A 93 -11.71 12.61 -8.96
N ARG A 94 -11.10 11.61 -8.30
CA ARG A 94 -9.63 11.49 -8.13
C ARG A 94 -9.22 10.04 -7.85
N GLY A 95 -8.03 9.66 -8.30
CA GLY A 95 -7.43 8.37 -7.95
C GLY A 95 -6.93 8.31 -6.50
N PRO A 96 -6.47 7.12 -6.04
CA PRO A 96 -5.74 6.98 -4.79
C PRO A 96 -4.51 7.89 -4.77
N ASP A 97 -4.17 8.44 -3.60
CA ASP A 97 -2.97 9.26 -3.46
C ASP A 97 -1.77 8.35 -3.20
N TRP A 98 -0.85 8.23 -4.15
CA TRP A 98 0.35 7.37 -4.06
C TRP A 98 1.60 8.13 -3.60
N GLN A 99 1.49 9.44 -3.37
CA GLN A 99 2.63 10.27 -3.02
C GLN A 99 3.17 9.90 -1.65
N ALA A 100 4.49 9.79 -1.55
CA ALA A 100 5.15 9.39 -0.33
C ALA A 100 6.48 10.10 -0.18
N SER A 101 6.81 10.49 1.06
CA SER A 101 8.11 11.05 1.42
C SER A 101 8.94 9.98 2.14
N LYS A 102 10.19 9.79 1.72
CA LYS A 102 11.10 8.86 2.40
C LYS A 102 11.29 9.32 3.87
N PRO A 103 10.99 8.47 4.87
CA PRO A 103 11.29 8.80 6.25
C PRO A 103 12.80 8.82 6.50
N ARG A 104 13.24 9.57 7.51
CA ARG A 104 14.63 9.50 7.96
C ARG A 104 14.90 8.18 8.66
N GLU A 105 16.10 7.68 8.51
CA GLU A 105 16.62 6.56 9.29
C GLU A 105 17.30 7.13 10.53
N THR A 106 16.94 6.61 11.70
CA THR A 106 17.44 7.10 13.00
C THR A 106 17.95 5.94 13.81
N MET A 107 19.01 6.19 14.59
CA MET A 107 19.47 5.20 15.55
C MET A 107 18.42 5.01 16.65
N ILE A 108 18.24 3.78 17.09
CA ILE A 108 17.41 3.49 18.25
C ILE A 108 18.05 4.17 19.46
N ALA A 109 17.29 5.02 20.14
CA ALA A 109 17.74 5.80 21.28
C ALA A 109 17.06 5.36 22.59
N ASP A 110 17.73 5.63 23.71
CA ASP A 110 17.14 5.53 25.04
C ASP A 110 16.12 6.66 25.29
N LYS A 111 15.44 6.64 26.44
CA LYS A 111 14.45 7.66 26.83
C LYS A 111 15.01 9.08 26.83
N ASP A 112 16.32 9.23 27.04
CA ASP A 112 17.03 10.51 27.07
C ASP A 112 17.54 10.94 25.67
N GLY A 113 17.17 10.23 24.60
CA GLY A 113 17.56 10.55 23.22
C GLY A 113 18.99 10.15 22.85
N THR A 114 19.73 9.48 23.75
CA THR A 114 21.08 8.99 23.48
C THR A 114 21.03 7.69 22.66
N PRO A 115 21.81 7.55 21.57
CA PRO A 115 21.87 6.31 20.80
C PRO A 115 22.24 5.11 21.66
N ARG A 116 21.41 4.06 21.57
CA ARG A 116 21.59 2.84 22.34
C ARG A 116 22.63 1.93 21.68
N TRP A 117 23.49 1.35 22.51
CA TRP A 117 24.44 0.33 22.09
C TRP A 117 23.84 -1.05 22.29
N PHE A 118 24.07 -1.93 21.33
CA PHE A 118 23.64 -3.32 21.35
C PHE A 118 24.87 -4.21 21.26
N CYS A 119 24.86 -5.36 21.92
CA CYS A 119 25.88 -6.38 21.74
C CYS A 119 25.24 -7.77 21.71
N GLN A 120 25.81 -8.66 20.89
CA GLN A 120 25.44 -10.06 20.91
C GLN A 120 26.26 -10.79 21.99
N LYS A 121 25.57 -11.58 22.81
CA LYS A 121 26.18 -12.42 23.83
C LYS A 121 25.65 -13.84 23.69
N THR A 122 26.56 -14.79 23.64
CA THR A 122 26.22 -16.21 23.71
C THR A 122 25.97 -16.59 25.17
N SER A 123 24.78 -17.13 25.45
CA SER A 123 24.39 -17.69 26.75
C SER A 123 24.09 -19.18 26.60
N LYS A 124 24.07 -19.92 27.71
CA LYS A 124 23.64 -21.33 27.75
C LYS A 124 22.33 -21.43 28.51
N ASP A 125 21.42 -22.25 28.00
CA ASP A 125 20.18 -22.58 28.70
C ASP A 125 20.43 -23.62 29.83
N ALA A 126 19.39 -23.96 30.58
CA ALA A 126 19.44 -24.96 31.65
C ALA A 126 19.79 -26.37 31.13
N PHE A 127 19.67 -26.61 29.82
CA PHE A 127 19.97 -27.88 29.14
C PHE A 127 21.35 -27.85 28.44
N GLY A 128 22.13 -26.79 28.64
CA GLY A 128 23.48 -26.63 28.07
C GLY A 128 23.53 -26.22 26.61
N ARG A 129 22.40 -25.92 25.96
CA ARG A 129 22.35 -25.43 24.58
C ARG A 129 22.72 -23.96 24.53
N SER A 130 23.65 -23.62 23.64
CA SER A 130 24.08 -22.24 23.43
C SER A 130 23.06 -21.49 22.57
N TYR A 131 22.69 -20.28 22.99
CA TYR A 131 21.86 -19.36 22.21
C TYR A 131 22.43 -17.95 22.27
N THR A 132 22.27 -17.20 21.18
CA THR A 132 22.73 -15.81 21.10
C THR A 132 21.57 -14.90 21.48
N ILE A 133 21.80 -14.01 22.44
CA ILE A 133 20.89 -12.93 22.80
C ILE A 133 21.52 -11.59 22.54
N GLU A 134 20.70 -10.63 22.16
CA GLU A 134 21.08 -9.24 22.15
C GLU A 134 20.90 -8.65 23.56
N THR A 135 21.93 -7.96 24.05
CA THR A 135 21.93 -7.30 25.36
C THR A 135 22.40 -5.85 25.25
N ASP A 136 22.34 -5.11 26.37
CA ASP A 136 22.87 -3.74 26.46
C ASP A 136 24.37 -3.75 26.12
N GLY A 137 24.71 -3.06 25.03
CA GLY A 137 26.07 -2.93 24.53
C GLY A 137 26.90 -1.88 25.26
N TYR A 138 26.31 -1.13 26.21
CA TYR A 138 27.00 -0.07 26.92
C TYR A 138 27.39 -0.47 28.35
N ASN A 139 28.69 -0.43 28.65
CA ASN A 139 29.17 -0.66 30.01
C ASN A 139 29.05 0.62 30.84
N ARG A 140 28.00 0.72 31.66
CA ARG A 140 27.75 1.88 32.55
C ARG A 140 28.90 2.14 33.53
N ARG A 141 29.58 1.09 34.01
CA ARG A 141 30.70 1.23 34.97
C ARG A 141 31.96 1.79 34.29
N ALA A 142 32.28 1.30 33.10
CA ALA A 142 33.43 1.78 32.33
C ALA A 142 33.15 3.04 31.50
N ARG A 143 31.88 3.46 31.42
CA ARG A 143 31.37 4.56 30.57
C ARG A 143 31.80 4.44 29.11
N LYS A 144 31.82 3.20 28.58
CA LYS A 144 32.27 2.88 27.22
C LYS A 144 31.44 1.71 26.66
N PRO A 145 31.25 1.64 25.33
CA PRO A 145 30.64 0.48 24.70
C PRO A 145 31.51 -0.77 24.87
N HIS A 146 30.86 -1.93 24.91
CA HIS A 146 31.51 -3.23 24.85
C HIS A 146 32.21 -3.42 23.49
N ARG A 147 33.25 -4.25 23.46
CA ARG A 147 33.91 -4.62 22.20
C ARG A 147 32.91 -5.35 21.31
N GLY A 148 32.77 -4.90 20.07
CA GLY A 148 31.79 -5.43 19.12
C GLY A 148 30.36 -4.95 19.35
N ALA A 149 30.16 -3.95 20.21
CA ALA A 149 28.87 -3.28 20.29
C ALA A 149 28.59 -2.50 18.99
N TYR A 150 27.33 -2.47 18.60
CA TYR A 150 26.84 -1.81 17.38
C TYR A 150 25.59 -0.99 17.67
N HIS A 151 25.19 -0.19 16.69
CA HIS A 151 23.93 0.55 16.71
C HIS A 151 22.90 -0.15 15.82
N LYS A 152 21.63 -0.04 16.22
CA LYS A 152 20.48 -0.39 15.39
C LYS A 152 19.80 0.86 14.89
N TYR A 153 19.17 0.72 13.74
CA TYR A 153 18.43 1.78 13.07
C TYR A 153 16.95 1.44 13.01
N GLN A 154 16.13 2.48 12.89
CA GLN A 154 14.70 2.41 12.68
C GLN A 154 14.25 3.58 11.79
N LEU A 155 13.11 3.41 11.13
CA LEU A 155 12.45 4.52 10.44
C LEU A 155 11.91 5.51 11.48
N ALA A 156 12.14 6.80 11.26
CA ALA A 156 11.68 7.87 12.15
C ALA A 156 10.15 7.98 12.19
N SER A 157 9.47 7.51 11.14
CA SER A 157 8.02 7.43 11.04
C SER A 157 7.62 6.15 10.31
N SER A 158 6.42 5.64 10.59
CA SER A 158 5.88 4.49 9.85
C SER A 158 5.61 4.86 8.40
N ILE A 159 5.93 3.94 7.48
CA ILE A 159 5.63 4.03 6.05
C ILE A 159 4.45 3.15 5.63
N ARG A 160 3.73 2.57 6.61
CA ARG A 160 2.61 1.67 6.33
C ARG A 160 1.55 2.29 5.44
N GLY A 161 1.17 3.55 5.70
CA GLY A 161 0.21 4.28 4.86
C GLY A 161 0.67 4.32 3.42
N ALA A 162 1.87 4.84 3.18
CA ALA A 162 2.49 4.91 1.86
C ALA A 162 2.58 3.56 1.13
N ILE A 163 2.84 2.45 1.86
CA ILE A 163 2.82 1.09 1.27
C ILE A 163 1.43 0.74 0.75
N LEU A 164 0.40 0.96 1.58
CA LEU A 164 -0.98 0.64 1.23
C LEU A 164 -1.50 1.56 0.11
N ASP A 165 -1.10 2.82 0.14
CA ASP A 165 -1.46 3.83 -0.84
C ASP A 165 -0.93 3.48 -2.25
N ARG A 166 0.35 3.09 -2.36
CA ARG A 166 0.94 2.62 -3.63
C ARG A 166 0.35 1.29 -4.10
N MET A 167 0.02 0.40 -3.17
CA MET A 167 -0.72 -0.82 -3.50
C MET A 167 -2.11 -0.50 -4.06
N GLU A 168 -2.89 0.36 -3.40
CA GLU A 168 -4.22 0.76 -3.87
C GLU A 168 -4.14 1.45 -5.24
N TRP A 169 -3.12 2.27 -5.50
CA TRP A 169 -2.88 2.82 -6.83
C TRP A 169 -2.71 1.73 -7.89
N GLN A 170 -1.83 0.74 -7.65
CA GLN A 170 -1.62 -0.38 -8.57
C GLN A 170 -2.89 -1.19 -8.80
N GLN A 171 -3.65 -1.47 -7.74
CA GLN A 171 -4.93 -2.18 -7.84
C GLN A 171 -5.96 -1.39 -8.66
N TRP A 172 -6.04 -0.07 -8.43
CA TRP A 172 -6.95 0.81 -9.15
C TRP A 172 -6.61 0.88 -10.64
N GLN A 173 -5.34 1.08 -10.98
CA GLN A 173 -4.86 1.10 -12.37
C GLN A 173 -5.10 -0.24 -13.08
N ALA A 174 -4.83 -1.36 -12.43
CA ALA A 174 -5.12 -2.69 -12.96
C ALA A 174 -6.63 -2.90 -13.18
N ALA A 175 -7.46 -2.45 -12.24
CA ALA A 175 -8.92 -2.52 -12.38
C ALA A 175 -9.44 -1.68 -13.54
N LEU A 176 -8.92 -0.45 -13.71
CA LEU A 176 -9.25 0.39 -14.86
C LEU A 176 -8.83 -0.24 -16.18
N SER A 177 -7.69 -0.93 -16.22
CA SER A 177 -7.26 -1.67 -17.42
C SER A 177 -8.21 -2.81 -17.78
N ILE A 178 -8.67 -3.57 -16.78
CA ILE A 178 -9.69 -4.62 -16.96
C ILE A 178 -10.99 -4.01 -17.48
N LEU A 179 -11.47 -2.92 -16.87
CA LEU A 179 -12.72 -2.26 -17.28
C LEU A 179 -12.62 -1.67 -18.69
N ALA A 180 -11.49 -1.05 -19.04
CA ALA A 180 -11.27 -0.50 -20.37
C ALA A 180 -11.31 -1.60 -21.43
N ALA A 181 -10.70 -2.76 -21.15
CA ALA A 181 -10.74 -3.91 -22.06
C ALA A 181 -12.15 -4.51 -22.20
N ASP A 182 -12.88 -4.65 -21.09
CA ASP A 182 -14.25 -5.21 -21.06
C ASP A 182 -15.24 -4.30 -21.81
N LEU A 183 -15.11 -2.98 -21.65
CA LEU A 183 -16.05 -2.00 -22.21
C LEU A 183 -15.72 -1.55 -23.62
N LYS A 184 -14.49 -1.76 -24.12
CA LYS A 184 -14.00 -1.20 -25.40
C LYS A 184 -14.95 -1.40 -26.59
N ASN A 185 -15.61 -2.56 -26.66
CA ASN A 185 -16.55 -2.89 -27.75
C ASN A 185 -17.96 -3.21 -27.23
N ASP A 186 -18.24 -2.94 -25.95
CA ASP A 186 -19.51 -3.25 -25.29
C ASP A 186 -20.37 -2.01 -25.07
N LEU A 187 -19.96 -0.82 -25.50
CA LEU A 187 -20.78 0.40 -25.38
C LEU A 187 -21.53 0.69 -26.69
N LEU A 188 -22.74 1.24 -26.58
CA LEU A 188 -23.63 1.53 -27.72
C LEU A 188 -23.44 2.94 -28.29
N ALA A 189 -23.32 3.94 -27.41
CA ALA A 189 -23.30 5.36 -27.80
C ALA A 189 -21.97 6.04 -27.49
N HIS A 190 -21.15 5.44 -26.62
CA HIS A 190 -19.86 5.98 -26.21
C HIS A 190 -18.73 5.04 -26.59
N GLU A 191 -17.52 5.59 -26.72
CA GLU A 191 -16.29 4.84 -26.92
C GLU A 191 -15.34 5.11 -25.76
N ILE A 192 -14.66 4.06 -25.30
CA ILE A 192 -13.61 4.20 -24.29
C ILE A 192 -12.37 4.77 -24.97
N LEU A 193 -11.89 5.91 -24.47
CA LEU A 193 -10.62 6.48 -24.92
C LEU A 193 -9.46 5.52 -24.66
N PRO A 194 -8.40 5.53 -25.49
CA PRO A 194 -7.20 4.75 -25.22
C PRO A 194 -6.68 4.99 -23.79
N PHE A 195 -6.42 3.90 -23.07
CA PHE A 195 -5.97 3.93 -21.69
C PHE A 195 -4.75 3.01 -21.53
N GLU A 196 -3.65 3.59 -21.06
CA GLU A 196 -2.43 2.87 -20.71
C GLU A 196 -2.21 3.01 -19.20
N PRO A 197 -2.26 1.92 -18.42
CA PRO A 197 -2.10 2.00 -16.97
C PRO A 197 -0.66 2.36 -16.61
N ASP A 198 -0.48 3.36 -15.76
CA ASP A 198 0.80 3.67 -15.13
C ASP A 198 0.80 3.10 -13.70
N LEU A 199 1.31 1.88 -13.56
CA LEU A 199 1.31 1.14 -12.29
C LEU A 199 2.29 1.73 -11.27
N GLU A 200 3.36 2.38 -11.72
CA GLU A 200 4.45 2.85 -10.87
C GLU A 200 4.93 4.24 -11.32
N PRO A 201 4.08 5.27 -11.25
CA PRO A 201 4.44 6.62 -11.70
C PRO A 201 5.63 7.20 -10.94
N TRP A 202 5.88 6.71 -9.73
CA TRP A 202 7.03 7.05 -8.88
C TRP A 202 8.36 6.41 -9.31
N ALA A 203 8.35 5.35 -10.14
CA ALA A 203 9.58 4.67 -10.56
C ALA A 203 10.36 5.46 -11.62
N SER A 204 9.70 6.36 -12.34
CA SER A 204 10.30 7.20 -13.38
C SER A 204 10.51 8.63 -12.88
N GLU A 205 11.65 8.88 -12.20
CA GLU A 205 12.08 10.24 -11.84
C GLU A 205 12.27 11.17 -13.07
N GLU A 206 12.39 10.63 -14.29
CA GLU A 206 12.48 11.43 -15.52
C GLU A 206 11.19 12.21 -15.87
N LYS A 207 10.00 11.74 -15.46
CA LYS A 207 8.72 12.42 -15.79
C LYS A 207 8.34 13.57 -14.84
N MET A 208 8.91 13.62 -13.63
CA MET A 208 8.59 14.68 -12.66
C MET A 208 9.32 16.00 -12.91
N GLN A 209 10.38 16.01 -13.73
CA GLN A 209 11.13 17.23 -14.07
C GLN A 209 10.66 17.93 -15.36
N GLU A 210 9.90 17.28 -16.23
CA GLU A 210 9.35 17.90 -17.45
C GLU A 210 8.02 18.66 -17.23
N CYS A 211 7.44 18.61 -16.02
CA CYS A 211 6.19 19.30 -15.68
C CYS A 211 6.32 20.38 -14.59
N ALA A 212 7.55 20.80 -14.26
CA ALA A 212 7.82 21.88 -13.30
C ALA A 212 8.32 23.16 -14.01
#